data_AF-K9SC35-F1
#
_entry.id   AF-K9SC35-F1
#
_cell.length_a   1.000
_cell.length_b   1.000
_cell.length_c   1.000
_cell.angle_alpha   90.00
_cell.angle_beta   90.00
_cell.angle_gamma   90.00
#
_symmetry.space_group_name_H-M   'P 1'
#
loop_
_entity.id
_entity.type
_entity.pdbx_description
1 polymer ?
#
loop_
_entity_poly.entity_id
_entity_poly.type
_entity_poly.pdbx_seq_one_letter_code
_entity_poly.pdbx_strand_id
1 'polypeptide(L)'
;MKTEELHRLEELTLFPENFRVLESMTVQEALEIVDNLLKSNESRGLTDIQEVIFRHAWDGHSYLEIAHASGYDAGYIRDVGARLWRSLSLALGEKVSKNNFRAALRRYQQSQ
;
A
#
# COMPACT_ATOMS: atom_id res chain seq x y z
N MET A 1 2.79 -49.77 -14.04
CA MET A 1 2.06 -48.71 -13.33
C MET A 1 2.99 -48.04 -12.31
N LYS A 2 4.07 -47.40 -12.80
CA LYS A 2 5.03 -46.65 -11.96
C LYS A 2 5.89 -45.65 -12.75
N THR A 3 5.48 -45.32 -13.98
CA THR A 3 6.28 -44.48 -14.89
C THR A 3 5.52 -43.22 -15.32
N GLU A 4 4.21 -43.15 -15.09
CA GLU A 4 3.40 -41.97 -15.44
C GLU A 4 3.16 -40.99 -14.27
N GLU A 5 3.42 -41.39 -13.02
CA GLU A 5 3.30 -40.47 -11.86
C GLU A 5 4.58 -39.67 -11.57
N LEU A 6 5.76 -40.14 -11.98
CA LEU A 6 7.01 -39.41 -11.76
C LEU A 6 7.17 -38.21 -12.71
N HIS A 7 6.58 -38.27 -13.91
CA HIS A 7 6.69 -37.20 -14.90
C HIS A 7 5.76 -36.00 -14.61
N ARG A 8 4.77 -36.16 -13.71
CA ARG A 8 3.83 -35.07 -13.33
C ARG A 8 4.33 -34.26 -12.12
N LEU A 9 5.34 -34.73 -11.39
CA LEU A 9 5.86 -34.05 -10.19
C LEU A 9 7.08 -33.15 -10.48
N GLU A 10 7.72 -33.27 -11.64
CA GLU A 10 8.83 -32.39 -12.05
C GLU A 10 8.35 -31.07 -12.69
N GLU A 11 7.14 -31.01 -13.24
CA GLU A 11 6.58 -29.76 -13.81
C GLU A 11 6.01 -28.79 -12.76
N LEU A 12 5.66 -29.26 -11.56
CA LEU A 12 5.08 -28.41 -10.50
C LEU A 12 6.13 -27.69 -9.63
N THR A 13 7.42 -27.91 -9.88
CA THR A 13 8.51 -27.22 -9.17
C THR A 13 9.32 -26.27 -10.07
N LEU A 14 8.97 -26.16 -11.36
CA LEU A 14 9.76 -25.43 -12.35
C LEU A 14 9.19 -24.06 -12.76
N PHE A 15 8.60 -23.32 -11.82
CA PHE A 15 8.35 -21.87 -11.98
C PHE A 15 9.11 -21.06 -10.92
N PRO A 16 10.45 -20.92 -11.04
CA PRO A 16 11.24 -20.08 -10.14
C PRO A 16 11.04 -18.57 -10.36
N GLU A 17 10.29 -18.15 -11.39
CA GLU A 17 10.14 -16.74 -11.77
C GLU A 17 9.23 -15.93 -10.83
N ASN A 18 8.41 -16.57 -9.98
CA ASN A 18 7.54 -15.85 -9.04
C ASN A 18 8.10 -15.71 -7.62
N PHE A 19 9.28 -16.28 -7.32
CA PHE A 19 9.84 -16.21 -5.96
C PHE A 19 10.41 -14.82 -5.58
N ARG A 20 10.51 -13.88 -6.53
CA ARG A 20 10.94 -12.50 -6.26
C ARG A 20 9.81 -11.54 -5.87
N VAL A 21 8.55 -11.96 -5.88
CA VAL A 21 7.41 -11.08 -5.52
C VAL A 21 7.23 -10.97 -3.99
N LEU A 22 7.95 -11.77 -3.20
CA LEU A 22 7.76 -11.87 -1.74
C LEU A 22 8.56 -10.84 -0.90
N GLU A 23 9.35 -9.94 -1.51
CA GLU A 23 10.18 -8.96 -0.77
C GLU A 23 9.63 -7.52 -0.77
N SER A 24 8.48 -7.27 -1.39
CA SER A 24 7.86 -5.94 -1.39
C SER A 24 6.54 -5.94 -0.61
N MET A 25 6.46 -5.11 0.43
CA MET A 25 5.21 -4.80 1.14
C MET A 25 4.06 -4.58 0.15
N THR A 26 2.97 -5.30 0.36
CA THR A 26 1.75 -5.17 -0.42
C THR A 26 0.96 -3.94 0.00
N VAL A 27 0.05 -3.47 -0.87
CA VAL A 27 -0.85 -2.35 -0.52
C VAL A 27 -1.72 -2.68 0.69
N GLN A 28 -2.09 -3.96 0.86
CA GLN A 28 -2.96 -4.38 1.96
C GLN A 28 -2.22 -4.34 3.30
N GLU A 29 -1.00 -4.87 3.37
CA GLU A 29 -0.13 -4.74 4.56
C GLU A 29 0.15 -3.28 4.88
N ALA A 30 0.40 -2.46 3.84
CA ALA A 30 0.63 -1.04 4.03
C ALA A 30 -0.61 -0.31 4.59
N LEU A 31 -1.81 -0.67 4.16
CA LEU A 31 -3.06 -0.13 4.70
C LEU A 31 -3.27 -0.53 6.16
N GLU A 32 -2.97 -1.77 6.54
CA GLU A 32 -3.07 -2.22 7.92
C GLU A 32 -2.10 -1.47 8.84
N ILE A 33 -0.86 -1.23 8.38
CA ILE A 33 0.12 -0.41 9.10
C ILE A 33 -0.41 1.02 9.25
N VAL A 34 -0.90 1.63 8.17
CA VAL A 34 -1.41 3.01 8.19
C VAL A 34 -2.63 3.13 9.11
N ASP A 35 -3.57 2.21 9.03
CA ASP A 35 -4.78 2.22 9.85
C ASP A 35 -4.45 2.12 11.34
N ASN A 36 -3.51 1.25 11.72
CA ASN A 36 -3.02 1.14 13.09
C ASN A 36 -2.29 2.42 13.55
N LEU A 37 -1.42 2.98 12.71
CA LEU A 37 -0.72 4.24 13.01
C LEU A 37 -1.69 5.39 13.26
N LEU A 38 -2.74 5.52 12.43
CA LEU A 38 -3.74 6.56 12.58
C LEU A 38 -4.61 6.34 13.82
N LYS A 39 -5.03 5.09 14.10
CA LYS A 39 -5.77 4.75 15.32
C LYS A 39 -4.99 5.14 16.58
N SER A 40 -3.69 4.88 16.61
CA SER A 40 -2.83 5.24 17.74
C SER A 40 -2.60 6.76 17.88
N ASN A 41 -2.57 7.51 16.78
CA ASN A 41 -2.25 8.95 16.80
C ASN A 41 -3.47 9.87 16.86
N GLU A 42 -4.57 9.53 16.19
CA GLU A 42 -5.76 10.37 16.06
C GLU A 42 -7.02 9.75 16.69
N SER A 43 -6.89 8.62 17.39
CA SER A 43 -8.02 7.83 17.93
C SER A 43 -9.03 7.38 16.86
N ARG A 44 -8.64 7.39 15.58
CA ARG A 44 -9.46 6.96 14.43
C ARG A 44 -8.58 6.40 13.32
N GLY A 45 -9.13 5.42 12.60
CA GLY A 45 -8.47 4.80 11.45
C GLY A 45 -8.59 5.61 10.15
N LEU A 46 -8.22 4.97 9.04
CA LEU A 46 -8.47 5.49 7.71
C LEU A 46 -9.97 5.67 7.46
N THR A 47 -10.34 6.77 6.84
CA THR A 47 -11.67 6.89 6.22
C THR A 47 -11.68 6.25 4.83
N ASP A 48 -12.86 5.89 4.32
CA ASP A 48 -13.02 5.29 2.99
C ASP A 48 -12.31 6.09 1.89
N ILE A 49 -12.45 7.42 1.93
CA ILE A 49 -11.81 8.29 0.93
C ILE A 49 -10.28 8.35 1.10
N GLN A 50 -9.76 8.27 2.33
CA GLN A 50 -8.32 8.19 2.56
C GLN A 50 -7.76 6.85 2.07
N GLU A 51 -8.49 5.75 2.27
CA GLU A 51 -8.13 4.44 1.73
C GLU A 51 -8.10 4.45 0.20
N VAL A 52 -9.12 5.02 -0.46
CA VAL A 52 -9.16 5.19 -1.92
C VAL A 52 -7.93 5.98 -2.40
N ILE A 53 -7.65 7.12 -1.79
CA ILE A 53 -6.47 7.94 -2.12
C ILE A 53 -5.18 7.15 -1.94
N PHE A 54 -5.07 6.39 -0.85
CA PHE A 54 -3.89 5.58 -0.55
C PHE A 54 -3.68 4.50 -1.60
N ARG A 55 -4.71 3.71 -1.92
CA ARG A 55 -4.66 2.63 -2.92
C ARG A 55 -4.27 3.17 -4.30
N HIS A 56 -4.93 4.22 -4.76
CA HIS A 56 -4.58 4.79 -6.06
C HIS A 56 -3.19 5.45 -6.07
N ALA A 57 -2.78 6.11 -4.97
CA ALA A 57 -1.42 6.59 -4.83
C ALA A 57 -0.40 5.45 -4.79
N TRP A 58 -0.78 4.25 -4.32
CA TRP A 58 -0.01 3.02 -4.37
C TRP A 58 0.19 2.49 -5.79
N ASP A 59 -0.73 2.81 -6.69
CA ASP A 59 -0.59 2.47 -8.11
C ASP A 59 0.04 3.61 -8.95
N GLY A 60 0.33 4.74 -8.31
CA GLY A 60 1.03 5.88 -8.93
C GLY A 60 0.11 6.97 -9.49
N HIS A 61 -1.21 6.78 -9.45
CA HIS A 61 -2.19 7.74 -9.97
C HIS A 61 -2.04 9.14 -9.36
N SER A 62 -2.21 10.16 -10.19
CA SER A 62 -2.31 11.56 -9.80
C SER A 62 -3.63 11.87 -9.07
N TYR A 63 -3.70 13.00 -8.36
CA TYR A 63 -4.95 13.41 -7.72
C TYR A 63 -6.09 13.65 -8.71
N LEU A 64 -5.77 14.04 -9.96
CA LEU A 64 -6.76 14.22 -11.00
C LEU A 64 -7.36 12.87 -11.42
N GLU A 65 -6.51 11.87 -11.65
CA GLU A 65 -6.98 10.50 -11.98
C GLU A 65 -7.80 9.90 -10.84
N ILE A 66 -7.38 10.11 -9.59
CA ILE A 66 -8.13 9.67 -8.40
C ILE A 66 -9.51 10.34 -8.35
N ALA A 67 -9.56 11.66 -8.58
CA ALA A 67 -10.81 12.41 -8.59
C ALA A 67 -11.77 11.89 -9.66
N HIS A 68 -11.29 11.67 -10.88
CA HIS A 68 -12.08 11.07 -11.95
C HIS A 68 -12.57 9.65 -11.62
N ALA A 69 -11.71 8.80 -11.05
CA ALA A 69 -12.05 7.42 -10.71
C ALA A 69 -13.06 7.32 -9.55
N SER A 70 -13.03 8.28 -8.63
CA SER A 70 -13.86 8.27 -7.41
C SER A 70 -15.09 9.18 -7.47
N GLY A 71 -15.23 9.99 -8.53
CA GLY A 71 -16.36 10.92 -8.71
C GLY A 71 -16.29 12.17 -7.83
N TYR A 72 -15.14 12.44 -7.20
CA TYR A 72 -14.92 13.63 -6.39
C TYR A 72 -14.25 14.76 -7.17
N ASP A 73 -14.33 15.98 -6.64
CA ASP A 73 -13.54 17.09 -7.15
C ASP A 73 -12.04 16.93 -6.85
N ALA A 74 -11.19 17.36 -7.77
CA ALA A 74 -9.73 17.25 -7.64
C ALA A 74 -9.17 18.11 -6.50
N GLY A 75 -9.80 19.23 -6.16
CA GLY A 75 -9.51 20.04 -4.98
C GLY A 75 -9.76 19.24 -3.71
N TYR A 76 -10.93 18.61 -3.60
CA TYR A 76 -11.28 17.78 -2.45
C TYR A 76 -10.31 16.61 -2.24
N ILE A 77 -9.99 15.86 -3.30
CA ILE A 77 -9.01 14.76 -3.24
C ILE A 77 -7.63 15.26 -2.80
N ARG A 78 -7.20 16.42 -3.31
CA ARG A 78 -5.90 17.02 -2.92
C ARG A 78 -5.89 17.40 -1.44
N ASP A 79 -6.98 17.97 -0.93
CA ASP A 79 -7.10 18.38 0.47
C ASP A 79 -7.09 17.17 1.41
N VAL A 80 -7.88 16.13 1.10
CA VAL A 80 -7.89 14.89 1.88
C VAL A 80 -6.54 14.20 1.82
N GLY A 81 -5.91 14.10 0.64
CA GLY A 81 -4.59 13.51 0.48
C GLY A 81 -3.51 14.28 1.26
N ALA A 82 -3.51 15.61 1.21
CA ALA A 82 -2.57 16.43 1.96
C ALA A 82 -2.71 16.22 3.48
N ARG A 83 -3.94 16.07 3.98
CA ARG A 83 -4.19 15.74 5.40
C ARG A 83 -3.66 14.35 5.73
N LEU A 84 -3.94 13.35 4.91
CA LEU A 84 -3.44 11.98 5.10
C LEU A 84 -1.90 11.95 5.22
N TRP A 85 -1.18 12.59 4.30
CA TRP A 85 0.29 12.61 4.36
C TRP A 85 0.82 13.36 5.57
N ARG A 86 0.14 14.41 6.03
CA ARG A 86 0.49 15.13 7.25
C ARG A 86 0.32 14.24 8.48
N SER A 87 -0.80 13.53 8.58
CA SER A 87 -1.06 12.58 9.66
C SER A 87 -0.01 11.48 9.72
N LEU A 88 0.35 10.90 8.57
CA LEU A 88 1.44 9.92 8.50
C LEU A 88 2.79 10.51 8.88
N SER A 89 3.06 11.76 8.53
CA SER A 89 4.30 12.42 8.92
C SER A 89 4.42 12.56 10.44
N LEU A 90 3.31 12.90 11.10
CA LEU A 90 3.25 12.98 12.56
C LEU A 90 3.43 11.60 13.20
N ALA A 91 2.71 10.60 12.69
CA ALA A 91 2.73 9.23 13.22
C ALA A 91 4.09 8.53 13.07
N LEU A 92 4.79 8.77 11.96
CA LEU A 92 6.09 8.16 11.65
C LEU A 92 7.29 8.99 12.12
N GLY A 93 7.08 10.23 12.54
CA GLY A 93 8.16 11.14 12.94
C GLY A 93 9.09 11.58 11.80
N GLU A 94 8.71 11.36 10.54
CA GLU A 94 9.47 11.77 9.36
C GLU A 94 8.57 12.41 8.29
N LYS A 95 9.15 13.13 7.32
CA LYS A 95 8.36 13.80 6.27
C LYS A 95 7.79 12.79 5.28
N VAL A 96 6.46 12.66 5.26
CA VAL A 96 5.70 11.81 4.34
C VAL A 96 4.95 12.64 3.29
N SER A 97 4.89 12.11 2.08
CA SER A 97 4.23 12.65 0.90
C SER A 97 3.79 11.52 -0.03
N LYS A 98 2.94 11.83 -1.00
CA LYS A 98 2.53 10.89 -2.07
C LYS A 98 3.69 10.20 -2.78
N ASN A 99 4.88 10.81 -2.85
CA ASN A 99 6.00 10.27 -3.60
C ASN A 99 6.96 9.41 -2.75
N ASN A 100 6.86 9.45 -1.42
CA ASN A 100 7.80 8.75 -0.55
C ASN A 100 7.14 7.88 0.54
N PHE A 101 5.81 7.90 0.66
CA PHE A 101 5.09 7.15 1.70
C PHE A 101 5.39 5.65 1.71
N ARG A 102 5.54 5.01 0.53
CA ARG A 102 5.91 3.58 0.45
C ARG A 102 7.28 3.30 1.08
N ALA A 103 8.23 4.20 0.87
CA ALA A 103 9.56 4.08 1.45
C ALA A 103 9.55 4.35 2.96
N ALA A 104 8.74 5.31 3.42
CA ALA A 104 8.55 5.59 4.84
C ALA A 104 7.93 4.40 5.58
N LEU A 105 6.87 3.82 5.02
CA LEU A 105 6.22 2.63 5.59
C LEU A 105 7.14 1.41 5.60
N ARG A 106 7.96 1.23 4.56
CA ARG A 106 8.97 0.15 4.56
C ARG A 106 10.00 0.33 5.66
N ARG A 107 10.51 1.55 5.86
CA ARG A 107 11.44 1.84 6.96
C ARG A 107 10.79 1.59 8.32
N TYR A 108 9.54 2.02 8.48
CA TYR A 108 8.78 1.77 9.70
C TYR A 108 8.68 0.27 9.99
N GLN A 109 8.28 -0.55 9.01
CA GLN A 109 8.18 -2.00 9.14
C GLN A 109 9.52 -2.67 9.48
N GLN A 110 10.65 -2.13 9.00
CA GLN A 110 11.99 -2.63 9.32
C GLN A 110 12.53 -2.19 10.69
N SER A 111 11.90 -1.19 11.32
CA SER A 111 12.32 -0.61 12.60
C SER A 111 11.53 -1.10 13.81
N GLN A 112 10.48 -1.87 13.57
CA GLN A 112 9.68 -2.57 14.59
C GLN A 112 10.24 -3.98 14.82
#